data_AF-A0A2E4ZRS8-F1
#
_entry.id   AF-A0A2E4ZRS8-F1
#
_cell.length_a   1.000
_cell.length_b   1.000
_cell.length_c   1.000
_cell.angle_alpha   90.00
_cell.angle_beta   90.00
_cell.angle_gamma   90.00
#
_symmetry.space_group_name_H-M   'P 1'
#
loop_
_entity.id
_entity.type
_entity.pdbx_description
1 polymer ?
#
loop_
_entity_poly.entity_id
_entity_poly.type
_entity_poly.pdbx_seq_one_letter_code
_entity_poly.pdbx_strand_id
1 'polypeptide(L)'
;MKASARTSGWAIVALTLGLAFCGEAPEQPQAKLAPLQPNRSSELAVAMRDMDSELVSLLARHAKEDNWDGAALTLLDLTRMMPTDSSMLVDGYKAYAMAFGKHLEAFNAAPSAHTYSDVVNGCLSCHMQACPGPIERINKRQLD
;
A
#
# COMPACT_ATOMS: atom_id res chain seq x y z
N MET A 1 -58.12 -27.41 51.47
CA MET A 1 -57.28 -26.59 50.58
C MET A 1 -57.53 -25.11 50.86
N LYS A 2 -56.72 -24.45 51.71
CA LYS A 2 -56.54 -22.98 51.74
C LYS A 2 -55.13 -22.71 52.28
N ALA A 3 -54.26 -22.16 51.42
CA ALA A 3 -52.86 -21.83 51.68
C ALA A 3 -52.77 -20.58 52.57
N SER A 4 -52.04 -20.65 53.69
CA SER A 4 -50.61 -20.34 53.88
C SER A 4 -50.25 -18.84 53.83
N ALA A 5 -50.14 -18.32 55.06
CA ALA A 5 -49.41 -17.18 55.61
C ALA A 5 -48.59 -16.25 54.70
N ARG A 6 -48.73 -14.94 54.96
CA ARG A 6 -47.70 -13.93 54.73
C ARG A 6 -47.54 -13.10 56.00
N THR A 7 -46.41 -13.27 56.68
CA THR A 7 -46.00 -12.43 57.81
C THR A 7 -45.10 -11.32 57.29
N SER A 8 -45.52 -10.07 57.50
CA SER A 8 -44.71 -8.86 57.31
C SER A 8 -43.58 -8.82 58.33
N GLY A 9 -42.35 -8.70 57.85
CA GLY A 9 -41.19 -8.32 58.66
C GLY A 9 -40.62 -7.01 58.17
N TRP A 10 -40.78 -5.95 58.95
CA TRP A 10 -39.97 -4.74 58.85
C TRP A 10 -38.63 -5.01 59.55
N ALA A 11 -37.51 -4.77 58.87
CA ALA A 11 -36.21 -4.65 59.52
C ALA A 11 -35.41 -3.52 58.85
N ILE A 12 -34.78 -2.75 59.72
CA ILE A 12 -34.19 -1.44 59.51
C ILE A 12 -32.82 -1.54 58.82
N VAL A 13 -32.61 -0.60 57.89
CA VAL A 13 -31.37 0.07 57.44
C VAL A 13 -30.07 -0.33 58.14
N ALA A 14 -29.06 -0.69 57.35
CA ALA A 14 -27.65 -0.54 57.71
C ALA A 14 -26.85 0.10 56.55
N LEU A 15 -26.24 1.23 56.89
CA LEU A 15 -25.26 2.02 56.14
C LEU A 15 -24.08 1.14 55.66
N THR A 16 -23.69 1.23 54.39
CA THR A 16 -22.31 0.95 53.96
C THR A 16 -21.78 2.11 53.14
N LEU A 17 -20.64 2.63 53.61
CA LEU A 17 -19.89 3.77 53.12
C LEU A 17 -18.64 3.24 52.40
N GLY A 18 -18.31 3.78 51.23
CA GLY A 18 -17.05 3.52 50.49
C GLY A 18 -17.09 2.24 49.65
N LEU A 19 -16.68 2.21 48.38
CA LEU A 19 -15.58 2.90 47.73
C LEU A 19 -15.95 3.17 46.27
N ALA A 20 -15.71 4.38 45.78
CA ALA A 20 -15.63 4.64 44.35
C ALA A 20 -14.38 3.92 43.81
N PHE A 21 -14.55 2.67 43.39
CA PHE A 21 -13.53 1.93 42.69
C PHE A 21 -13.65 2.28 41.20
N CYS A 22 -12.85 3.25 40.74
CA CYS A 22 -12.43 3.28 39.34
C CYS A 22 -11.58 2.03 39.13
N GLY A 23 -12.22 0.91 38.79
CA GLY A 23 -11.51 -0.24 38.24
C GLY A 23 -11.06 0.13 36.83
N GLU A 24 -9.75 0.09 36.60
CA GLU A 24 -9.11 0.18 35.29
C GLU A 24 -10.01 -0.40 34.19
N ALA A 25 -10.29 0.41 33.15
CA ALA A 25 -10.77 -0.16 31.90
C ALA A 25 -9.74 -1.21 31.45
N PRO A 26 -10.16 -2.43 31.10
CA PRO A 26 -9.22 -3.43 30.63
C PRO A 26 -8.50 -2.86 29.40
N GLU A 27 -7.17 -2.76 29.49
CA GLU A 27 -6.31 -2.46 28.35
C GLU A 27 -6.75 -3.38 27.20
N GLN A 28 -7.41 -2.80 26.21
CA GLN A 28 -7.56 -3.49 24.93
C GLN A 28 -6.15 -3.55 24.36
N PRO A 29 -5.63 -4.75 24.05
CA PRO A 29 -4.30 -4.88 23.50
C PRO A 29 -4.16 -3.97 22.28
N GLN A 30 -3.24 -3.00 22.36
CA GLN A 30 -2.76 -2.27 21.20
C GLN A 30 -2.44 -3.27 20.10
N ALA A 31 -2.81 -2.93 18.86
CA ALA A 31 -2.50 -3.75 17.69
C ALA A 31 -1.02 -4.15 17.75
N LYS A 32 -0.77 -5.45 17.96
CA LYS A 32 0.59 -5.98 18.00
C LYS A 32 1.19 -5.75 16.62
N LEU A 33 2.15 -4.83 16.53
CA LEU A 33 2.94 -4.67 15.31
C LEU A 33 3.62 -6.01 15.00
N ALA A 34 3.63 -6.38 13.72
CA ALA A 34 4.28 -7.60 13.26
C ALA A 34 5.76 -7.61 13.68
N PRO A 35 6.35 -8.80 13.96
CA PRO A 35 7.79 -8.92 14.19
C PRO A 35 8.57 -8.37 12.99
N LEU A 36 9.71 -7.69 13.26
CA LEU A 36 10.67 -7.20 12.26
C LEU A 36 10.87 -8.22 11.11
N GLN A 37 10.56 -7.83 9.86
CA GLN A 37 10.93 -8.57 8.65
C GLN A 37 12.04 -7.80 7.95
N PRO A 38 13.26 -8.33 7.70
CA PRO A 38 14.32 -7.45 7.23
C PRO A 38 14.11 -6.96 5.78
N ASN A 39 13.42 -7.72 4.92
CA ASN A 39 12.82 -7.28 3.65
C ASN A 39 12.16 -8.50 2.97
N ARG A 40 10.87 -8.77 3.21
CA ARG A 40 10.13 -9.65 2.27
C ARG A 40 9.84 -8.83 1.02
N SER A 41 10.79 -8.82 0.10
CA SER A 41 10.54 -8.30 -1.23
C SER A 41 9.63 -9.29 -1.95
N SER A 42 8.44 -8.84 -2.34
CA SER A 42 7.60 -9.58 -3.26
C SER A 42 8.15 -9.49 -4.68
N GLU A 43 7.72 -10.39 -5.57
CA GLU A 43 8.05 -10.35 -7.00
C GLU A 43 7.73 -8.98 -7.60
N LEU A 44 6.56 -8.44 -7.27
CA LEU A 44 6.15 -7.10 -7.72
C LEU A 44 7.11 -6.02 -7.18
N ALA A 45 7.46 -6.07 -5.90
CA ALA A 45 8.35 -5.07 -5.31
C ALA A 45 9.78 -5.14 -5.89
N VAL A 46 10.26 -6.32 -6.27
CA VAL A 46 11.53 -6.48 -6.99
C VAL A 46 11.42 -5.83 -8.38
N ALA A 47 10.42 -6.23 -9.17
CA ALA A 47 10.22 -5.71 -10.52
C ALA A 47 10.10 -4.18 -10.57
N MET A 48 9.42 -3.56 -9.61
CA MET A 48 9.30 -2.10 -9.55
C MET A 48 10.60 -1.38 -9.19
N ARG A 49 11.49 -2.00 -8.40
CA ARG A 49 12.81 -1.43 -8.10
C ARG A 49 13.77 -1.60 -9.27
N ASP A 50 13.70 -2.72 -9.96
CA ASP A 50 14.49 -2.97 -11.16
C ASP A 50 14.09 -1.99 -12.27
N MET A 51 12.79 -1.80 -12.48
CA MET A 51 12.27 -0.79 -13.40
C MET A 51 12.71 0.64 -13.04
N ASP A 52 12.64 1.04 -11.76
CA ASP A 52 13.17 2.36 -11.33
C ASP A 52 14.67 2.49 -11.63
N SER A 53 15.44 1.41 -11.46
CA SER A 53 16.87 1.39 -11.76
C SER A 53 17.17 1.53 -13.26
N GLU A 54 16.32 0.94 -14.11
CA GLU A 54 16.38 1.15 -15.56
C GLU A 54 16.06 2.60 -15.92
N LEU A 55 15.02 3.20 -15.34
CA LEU A 55 14.67 4.60 -15.57
C LEU A 55 15.80 5.56 -15.14
N VAL A 56 16.44 5.31 -14.00
CA VAL A 56 17.62 6.08 -13.56
C VAL A 56 18.75 6.00 -14.58
N SER A 57 19.06 4.79 -15.05
CA SER A 57 20.14 4.56 -16.02
C SER A 57 19.80 5.19 -17.37
N LEU A 58 18.53 5.15 -17.77
CA LEU A 58 18.04 5.73 -19.01
C LEU A 58 18.13 7.26 -18.98
N LEU A 59 17.66 7.92 -17.91
CA LEU A 59 17.78 9.37 -17.74
C LEU A 59 19.24 9.83 -17.72
N ALA A 60 20.13 9.09 -17.05
CA ALA A 60 21.54 9.42 -17.02
C ALA A 60 22.19 9.40 -18.42
N ARG A 61 21.79 8.45 -19.29
CA ARG A 61 22.22 8.42 -20.69
C ARG A 61 21.62 9.57 -21.48
N HIS A 62 20.31 9.77 -21.35
CA HIS A 62 19.60 10.84 -22.05
C HIS A 62 20.18 12.23 -21.71
N ALA A 63 20.46 12.53 -20.44
CA ALA A 63 21.04 13.81 -20.03
C ALA A 63 22.42 14.12 -20.64
N LYS A 64 23.14 13.10 -21.12
CA LYS A 64 24.45 13.25 -21.76
C LYS A 64 24.36 13.45 -23.26
N GLU A 65 23.41 12.79 -23.91
CA GLU A 65 23.36 12.64 -25.38
C GLU A 65 22.12 13.27 -26.02
N ASP A 66 21.13 13.68 -25.21
CA ASP A 66 19.82 14.18 -25.62
C ASP A 66 19.15 13.32 -26.71
N ASN A 67 19.33 12.00 -26.59
CA ASN A 67 18.88 11.03 -27.58
C ASN A 67 18.16 9.85 -26.90
N TRP A 68 17.20 9.28 -27.62
CA TRP A 68 16.42 8.10 -27.24
C TRP A 68 16.67 6.89 -28.16
N ASP A 69 17.49 7.03 -29.20
CA ASP A 69 17.79 5.94 -30.13
C ASP A 69 18.32 4.69 -29.41
N GLY A 70 17.71 3.54 -29.70
CA GLY A 70 18.09 2.27 -29.08
C GLY A 70 17.75 2.16 -27.59
N ALA A 71 17.06 3.14 -27.01
CA ALA A 71 16.53 3.02 -25.66
C ALA A 71 15.43 1.96 -25.61
N ALA A 72 15.44 1.17 -24.54
CA ALA A 72 14.43 0.18 -24.25
C ALA A 72 14.35 -0.02 -22.73
N LEU A 73 13.19 -0.45 -22.28
CA LEU A 73 12.90 -0.88 -20.92
C LEU A 73 12.46 -2.35 -20.93
N THR A 74 12.66 -3.04 -19.82
CA THR A 74 12.17 -4.41 -19.65
C THR A 74 10.64 -4.44 -19.71
N LEU A 75 10.07 -5.28 -20.58
CA LEU A 75 8.62 -5.51 -20.58
C LEU A 75 8.22 -6.28 -19.32
N LEU A 76 7.17 -5.82 -18.64
CA LEU A 76 6.66 -6.42 -17.41
C LEU A 76 5.18 -6.79 -17.54
N ASP A 77 4.83 -8.00 -17.10
CA ASP A 77 3.44 -8.41 -16.88
C ASP A 77 3.13 -8.41 -15.37
N LEU A 78 2.70 -7.25 -14.88
CA LEU A 78 2.38 -7.05 -13.46
C LEU A 78 1.08 -7.74 -13.03
N THR A 79 0.28 -8.25 -13.97
CA THR A 79 -0.99 -8.92 -13.66
C THR A 79 -0.76 -10.29 -13.03
N ARG A 80 0.47 -10.81 -13.11
CA ARG A 80 0.86 -12.14 -12.65
C ARG A 80 1.81 -12.14 -11.46
N MET A 81 2.25 -10.96 -11.01
CA MET A 81 3.24 -10.83 -9.95
C MET A 81 2.56 -10.68 -8.59
N MET A 82 3.10 -11.39 -7.59
CA MET A 82 2.58 -11.30 -6.22
C MET A 82 3.01 -9.97 -5.56
N PRO A 83 2.09 -9.23 -4.90
CA PRO A 83 2.44 -8.03 -4.14
C PRO A 83 2.97 -8.38 -2.75
N THR A 84 3.55 -7.38 -2.06
CA THR A 84 4.05 -7.53 -0.69
C THR A 84 2.92 -7.63 0.32
N ASP A 85 1.83 -6.92 0.05
CA ASP A 85 0.64 -6.89 0.89
C ASP A 85 -0.62 -6.94 -0.01
N SER A 86 -1.65 -7.68 0.42
CA SER A 86 -2.89 -7.82 -0.35
C SER A 86 -3.68 -6.52 -0.51
N SER A 87 -3.51 -5.55 0.40
CA SER A 87 -4.13 -4.22 0.29
C SER A 87 -3.66 -3.43 -0.94
N MET A 88 -2.53 -3.82 -1.55
CA MET A 88 -2.06 -3.25 -2.82
C MET A 88 -2.91 -3.67 -4.02
N LEU A 89 -3.74 -4.72 -3.89
CA LEU A 89 -4.66 -5.16 -4.93
C LEU A 89 -5.97 -4.37 -4.87
N VAL A 90 -5.87 -3.07 -5.14
CA VAL A 90 -7.03 -2.17 -5.17
C VAL A 90 -7.98 -2.48 -6.33
N ASP A 91 -9.19 -1.95 -6.24
CA ASP A 91 -10.12 -1.97 -7.37
C ASP A 91 -9.45 -1.32 -8.60
N GLY A 92 -9.51 -2.02 -9.74
CA GLY A 92 -8.84 -1.59 -10.95
C GLY A 92 -7.35 -1.92 -11.04
N TYR A 93 -6.72 -2.58 -10.04
CA TYR A 93 -5.30 -2.99 -10.08
C TYR A 93 -4.91 -3.63 -11.42
N LYS A 94 -5.71 -4.60 -11.90
CA LYS A 94 -5.44 -5.29 -13.16
C LYS A 94 -5.45 -4.34 -14.37
N ALA A 95 -6.35 -3.35 -14.38
CA ALA A 95 -6.41 -2.36 -15.44
C ALA A 95 -5.17 -1.46 -15.42
N TYR A 96 -4.75 -0.99 -14.25
CA TYR A 96 -3.50 -0.23 -14.10
C TYR A 96 -2.27 -1.03 -14.53
N ALA A 97 -2.17 -2.29 -14.11
CA ALA A 97 -1.09 -3.20 -14.49
C ALA A 97 -1.02 -3.41 -16.01
N MET A 98 -2.15 -3.63 -16.67
CA MET A 98 -2.22 -3.77 -18.13
C MET A 98 -1.86 -2.48 -18.85
N ALA A 99 -2.38 -1.34 -18.39
CA ALA A 99 -2.06 -0.03 -18.96
C ALA A 99 -0.56 0.29 -18.84
N PHE A 100 0.05 0.00 -17.69
CA PHE A 100 1.49 0.15 -17.49
C PHE A 100 2.30 -0.69 -18.48
N GLY A 101 1.94 -1.97 -18.67
CA GLY A 101 2.55 -2.82 -19.69
C GLY A 101 2.45 -2.23 -21.10
N LYS A 102 1.33 -1.58 -21.43
CA LYS A 102 1.15 -0.89 -22.72
C LYS A 102 2.02 0.34 -22.88
N HIS A 103 2.27 1.10 -21.81
CA HIS A 103 3.22 2.21 -21.86
C HIS A 103 4.65 1.71 -22.12
N LEU A 104 5.06 0.58 -21.52
CA LEU A 104 6.37 -0.04 -21.80
C LEU A 104 6.49 -0.51 -23.26
N GLU A 105 5.44 -1.16 -23.79
CA GLU A 105 5.40 -1.56 -25.20
C GLU A 105 5.51 -0.34 -26.14
N ALA A 106 4.76 0.74 -25.85
CA ALA A 106 4.79 1.96 -26.66
C ALA A 106 6.15 2.65 -26.61
N PHE A 107 6.78 2.73 -25.44
CA PHE A 107 8.13 3.24 -25.29
C PHE A 107 9.14 2.43 -26.10
N ASN A 108 9.12 1.10 -25.98
CA ASN A 108 10.06 0.25 -26.72
C ASN A 108 9.85 0.26 -28.25
N ALA A 109 8.60 0.49 -28.71
CA ALA A 109 8.30 0.59 -30.13
C ALA A 109 8.73 1.92 -30.74
N ALA A 110 8.62 3.02 -29.98
CA ALA A 110 9.01 4.36 -30.41
C ALA A 110 9.57 5.17 -29.22
N PRO A 111 10.85 4.95 -28.85
CA PRO A 111 11.45 5.64 -27.72
C PRO A 111 11.52 7.15 -27.95
N SER A 112 10.97 7.92 -27.02
CA SER A 112 10.95 9.38 -27.06
C SER A 112 10.71 9.95 -25.66
N ALA A 113 10.94 11.25 -25.48
CA ALA A 113 10.57 11.95 -24.25
C ALA A 113 9.08 11.80 -23.91
N HIS A 114 8.21 11.79 -24.92
CA HIS A 114 6.77 11.62 -24.74
C HIS A 114 6.42 10.22 -24.24
N THR A 115 6.86 9.18 -24.94
CA THR A 115 6.58 7.78 -24.56
C THR A 115 7.27 7.39 -23.25
N TYR A 116 8.41 8.01 -22.93
CA TYR A 116 9.04 7.91 -21.60
C TYR A 116 8.17 8.53 -20.51
N SER A 117 7.65 9.74 -20.75
CA SER A 117 6.77 10.42 -19.79
C SER A 117 5.50 9.62 -19.53
N ASP A 118 4.96 8.95 -20.56
CA ASP A 118 3.83 8.05 -20.42
C ASP A 118 4.12 6.85 -19.49
N VAL A 119 5.33 6.29 -19.54
CA VAL A 119 5.75 5.23 -18.58
C VAL A 119 5.74 5.77 -17.15
N VAL A 120 6.35 6.94 -16.92
CA VAL A 120 6.41 7.57 -15.58
C VAL A 120 5.01 7.92 -15.06
N ASN A 121 4.14 8.44 -15.93
CA ASN A 121 2.74 8.73 -15.59
C ASN A 121 1.95 7.45 -15.31
N GLY A 122 2.24 6.35 -15.99
CA GLY A 122 1.72 5.02 -15.69
C GLY A 122 2.10 4.55 -14.28
N CYS A 123 3.34 4.80 -13.84
CA CYS A 123 3.76 4.53 -12.46
C CYS A 123 2.86 5.29 -11.45
N LEU A 124 2.68 6.60 -11.66
CA LEU A 124 1.87 7.44 -10.76
C LEU A 124 0.40 7.02 -10.72
N SER A 125 -0.16 6.65 -11.87
CA SER A 125 -1.57 6.24 -11.99
C SER A 125 -1.91 5.07 -11.07
N CYS A 126 -1.00 4.10 -10.96
CA CYS A 126 -1.16 2.97 -10.05
C CYS A 126 -0.78 3.34 -8.61
N HIS A 127 0.37 3.99 -8.40
CA HIS A 127 0.91 4.25 -7.06
C HIS A 127 0.06 5.22 -6.23
N MET A 128 -0.67 6.13 -6.86
CA MET A 128 -1.64 7.00 -6.16
C MET A 128 -2.81 6.23 -5.54
N GLN A 129 -3.12 5.04 -6.04
CA GLN A 129 -4.24 4.22 -5.56
C GLN A 129 -3.76 3.04 -4.71
N ALA A 130 -2.73 2.32 -5.18
CA ALA A 130 -2.35 1.02 -4.65
C ALA A 130 -1.26 1.07 -3.56
N CYS A 131 -0.28 1.96 -3.70
CA CYS A 131 0.88 2.00 -2.79
C CYS A 131 1.60 3.36 -2.91
N PRO A 132 1.27 4.36 -2.09
CA PRO A 132 1.76 5.73 -2.28
C PRO A 132 3.22 5.95 -1.86
N GLY A 133 3.84 4.98 -1.18
CA GLY A 133 5.20 5.11 -0.61
C GLY A 133 6.30 5.62 -1.56
N PRO A 134 6.35 5.24 -2.85
CA PRO A 134 7.43 5.65 -3.74
C PRO A 134 7.13 6.90 -4.58
N ILE A 135 6.01 7.62 -4.37
CA ILE A 135 5.60 8.74 -5.23
C ILE A 135 6.70 9.82 -5.36
N GLU A 136 7.33 10.23 -4.25
CA GLU A 136 8.42 11.21 -4.29
C GLU A 136 9.62 10.73 -5.13
N ARG A 137 9.90 9.42 -5.11
CA ARG A 137 10.95 8.83 -5.93
C ARG A 137 10.57 8.81 -7.41
N ILE A 138 9.32 8.48 -7.72
CA ILE A 138 8.79 8.48 -9.09
C ILE A 138 8.81 9.89 -9.68
N ASN A 139 8.50 10.93 -8.90
CA ASN A 139 8.54 12.31 -9.38
C ASN A 139 9.95 12.74 -9.85
N LYS A 140 11.02 12.18 -9.26
CA LYS A 140 12.40 12.39 -9.72
C LYS A 140 12.73 11.69 -11.05
N ARG A 141 11.75 11.01 -11.66
CA ARG A 141 11.87 10.39 -12.99
C ARG A 141 11.17 11.21 -14.06
N GLN A 142 10.42 12.24 -13.72
CA GLN A 142 9.83 13.13 -14.73
C GLN A 142 10.93 13.88 -15.48
N LEU A 143 10.65 14.24 -16.73
CA LEU A 143 11.46 15.16 -17.51
C LEU A 143 11.03 16.59 -17.13
N ASP A 144 12.01 17.49 -16.95
CA ASP A 144 11.78 18.91 -16.62
C ASP A 144 11.21 19.71 -17.81
#